data_AF-A0AAW0BEM1-F1
#
_entry.id   AF-A0AAW0BEM1-F1
#
_cell.length_a   1.000
_cell.length_b   1.000
_cell.length_c   1.000
_cell.angle_alpha   90.00
_cell.angle_beta   90.00
_cell.angle_gamma   90.00
#
_symmetry.space_group_name_H-M   'P 1'
#
loop_
_entity.id
_entity.type
_entity.pdbx_description
1 polymer ?
#
loop_
_entity_poly.entity_id
_entity_poly.type
_entity_poly.pdbx_seq_one_letter_code
_entity_poly.pdbx_strand_id
1 'polypeptide(L)'
;MSMEPKPTRKRFRPPKPRTQPLKRGRACLNCRFVRCDGMRPVCGNCTRVPKGESCKFTDPLSKANLEHHVAGNSQFTEETFESDSHSGYLSTPMSSLSEISSDGQSEARSNYSSNEASEPPFETIQQLLQNFLPHATQLGFVLHIERFTNATLIPQIPFGNILRPSQSLLYAVYLWGAHLSPPGPLFDLKPTFLRRALQATATETFTHNDSVHALQMIQAHILLGNYFLMQKRLLSAQLHANAAATLAMSYRLHKLGSAVSASPSPMLHGALYLDSLDQLDAHLTPAQDSVEEGERVRCFWAVVTLQSSLSLASESDSQSMGLSSCLLECLGREIDTPWPMQIAEYELMEGYRSADNYEGEVIQRFMMMEPSSRPHSVSHVQATVLLHRSMRFSTKWTSGRHSHPLQKCDTIL
;
A
#
# COMPACT_ATOMS: atom_id res chain seq x y z
N MET A 1 -12.21 7.16 86.25
CA MET A 1 -11.08 7.90 85.64
C MET A 1 -10.99 7.48 84.18
N SER A 2 -11.36 8.41 83.31
CA SER A 2 -11.29 8.34 81.85
C SER A 2 -9.86 8.14 81.35
N MET A 3 -9.68 7.47 80.21
CA MET A 3 -8.64 7.83 79.26
C MET A 3 -9.15 7.63 77.83
N GLU A 4 -9.26 8.75 77.12
CA GLU A 4 -9.69 8.89 75.73
C GLU A 4 -8.67 8.33 74.72
N PRO A 5 -9.10 7.86 73.54
CA PRO A 5 -8.19 7.55 72.44
C PRO A 5 -7.74 8.82 71.70
N LYS A 6 -6.42 8.97 71.52
CA LYS A 6 -5.78 10.08 70.79
C LYS A 6 -6.26 10.18 69.34
N PRO A 7 -6.52 11.39 68.80
CA PRO A 7 -6.94 11.56 67.42
C PRO A 7 -5.76 11.36 66.46
N THR A 8 -5.93 10.48 65.48
CA THR A 8 -5.01 10.33 64.34
C THR A 8 -5.00 11.63 63.53
N ARG A 9 -3.84 12.31 63.47
CA ARG A 9 -3.62 13.47 62.59
C ARG A 9 -3.89 13.08 61.14
N LYS A 10 -5.05 13.49 60.60
CA LYS A 10 -5.32 13.45 59.16
C LYS A 10 -4.24 14.31 58.48
N ARG A 11 -3.38 13.68 57.68
CA ARG A 11 -2.42 14.41 56.84
C ARG A 11 -3.20 15.34 55.93
N PHE A 12 -3.08 16.65 56.15
CA PHE A 12 -3.64 17.67 55.29
C PHE A 12 -2.98 17.50 53.90
N ARG A 13 -3.70 16.93 52.94
CA ARG A 13 -3.28 16.96 51.54
C ARG A 13 -3.67 18.34 51.01
N PRO A 14 -2.72 19.19 50.61
CA PRO A 14 -3.07 20.45 49.97
C PRO A 14 -3.89 20.14 48.71
N PRO A 15 -4.91 20.95 48.39
CA PRO A 15 -5.69 20.75 47.18
C PRO A 15 -4.75 20.77 45.97
N LYS A 16 -4.81 19.71 45.14
CA LYS A 16 -4.01 19.64 43.91
C LYS A 16 -4.36 20.88 43.06
N PRO A 17 -3.37 21.69 42.63
CA PRO A 17 -3.64 22.78 41.71
C PRO A 17 -4.31 22.19 40.46
N ARG A 18 -5.47 22.73 40.09
CA ARG A 18 -6.15 22.38 38.84
C ARG A 18 -5.28 22.89 37.70
N THR A 19 -4.37 22.05 37.22
CA THR A 19 -3.64 22.33 35.99
C THR A 19 -4.65 22.33 34.84
N GLN A 20 -4.70 23.44 34.10
CA GLN A 20 -5.49 23.54 32.88
C GLN A 20 -5.07 22.39 31.93
N PRO A 21 -6.02 21.77 31.22
CA PRO A 21 -5.70 20.73 30.26
C PRO A 21 -4.74 21.30 29.21
N LEU A 22 -3.61 20.62 29.01
CA LEU A 22 -2.62 21.00 28.02
C LEU A 22 -3.23 20.94 26.61
N LYS A 23 -2.93 21.95 25.78
CA LYS A 23 -3.30 21.95 24.37
C LYS A 23 -2.73 20.70 23.67
N ARG A 24 -3.47 20.14 22.70
CA ARG A 24 -3.04 18.96 21.92
C ARG A 24 -1.61 19.17 21.38
N GLY A 25 -0.75 18.17 21.54
CA GLY A 25 0.64 18.20 21.09
C GLY A 25 1.68 18.80 22.05
N ARG A 26 1.28 19.27 23.25
CA ARG A 26 2.20 19.88 24.25
C ARG A 26 2.70 18.94 25.35
N ALA A 27 2.27 17.67 25.36
CA ALA A 27 2.79 16.66 26.28
C ALA A 27 4.21 16.22 25.87
N CYS A 28 5.08 15.90 26.85
CA CYS A 28 6.37 15.30 26.55
C CYS A 28 6.21 13.90 25.93
N LEU A 29 7.22 13.44 25.20
CA LEU A 29 7.19 12.14 24.49
C LEU A 29 6.85 10.98 25.43
N ASN A 30 7.39 10.98 26.64
CA ASN A 30 7.16 9.96 27.66
C ASN A 30 5.73 9.92 28.24
N CYS A 31 4.97 11.00 28.08
CA CYS A 31 3.64 11.18 28.66
C CYS A 31 2.57 11.49 27.59
N ARG A 32 2.73 11.02 26.34
CA ARG A 32 1.68 11.17 25.31
C ARG A 32 0.42 10.39 25.61
N PHE A 33 0.56 9.23 26.26
CA PHE A 33 -0.53 8.31 26.59
C PHE A 33 -0.96 8.33 28.07
N VAL A 34 -0.34 9.19 28.89
CA VAL A 34 -0.67 9.36 30.32
C VAL A 34 -0.67 10.85 30.66
N ARG A 35 -1.16 11.24 31.85
CA ARG A 35 -1.30 12.66 32.20
C ARG A 35 0.07 13.35 32.33
N CYS A 36 0.37 14.27 31.41
CA CYS A 36 1.52 15.18 31.47
C CYS A 36 1.11 16.51 32.11
N ASP A 37 1.98 17.13 32.89
CA ASP A 37 1.81 18.48 33.47
C ASP A 37 2.55 19.57 32.68
N GLY A 38 3.35 19.20 31.68
CA GLY A 38 3.95 20.14 30.72
C GLY A 38 5.08 21.03 31.27
N MET A 39 5.48 20.82 32.52
CA MET A 39 6.58 21.56 33.15
C MET A 39 7.91 21.25 32.46
N ARG A 40 8.74 22.28 32.23
CA ARG A 40 10.06 22.18 31.62
C ARG A 40 11.15 22.48 32.65
N PRO A 41 12.34 21.86 32.56
CA PRO A 41 12.83 20.97 31.50
C PRO A 41 12.32 19.52 31.58
N VAL A 42 11.82 19.07 32.75
CA VAL A 42 11.27 17.74 32.97
C VAL A 42 9.88 17.87 33.58
N CYS A 43 8.91 17.13 33.04
CA CYS A 43 7.55 17.14 33.55
C CYS A 43 7.48 16.42 34.91
N GLY A 44 6.59 16.84 35.81
CA GLY A 44 6.51 16.30 37.18
C GLY A 44 6.17 14.81 37.23
N ASN A 45 5.53 14.26 36.19
CA ASN A 45 5.33 12.81 36.09
C ASN A 45 6.64 12.07 35.80
N CYS A 46 7.49 12.61 34.91
CA CYS A 46 8.81 12.04 34.61
C CYS A 46 9.82 12.27 35.73
N THR A 47 9.65 13.30 36.55
CA THR A 47 10.45 13.48 37.78
C THR A 47 10.15 12.41 38.83
N ARG A 48 8.88 11.99 38.95
CA ARG A 48 8.44 10.99 39.94
C ARG A 48 8.70 9.55 39.48
N VAL A 49 8.55 9.30 38.19
CA VAL A 49 8.75 8.00 37.57
C VAL A 49 9.71 8.20 36.40
N PRO A 50 11.04 8.18 36.66
CA PRO A 50 12.02 8.29 35.60
C PRO A 50 11.88 7.09 34.67
N LYS A 51 11.53 7.36 33.41
CA LYS A 51 11.58 6.36 32.34
C LYS A 51 13.00 6.38 31.75
N GLY A 52 13.46 5.25 31.20
CA GLY A 52 14.83 5.10 30.69
C GLY A 52 15.26 6.11 29.62
N GLU A 53 14.30 6.79 28.99
CA GLU A 53 14.55 7.89 28.04
C GLU A 53 14.31 9.27 28.68
N SER A 54 15.15 10.25 28.33
CA SER A 54 15.04 11.61 28.87
C SER A 54 13.73 12.31 28.47
N CYS A 55 13.19 13.10 29.39
CA CYS A 55 11.91 13.82 29.19
C CYS A 55 12.06 14.90 28.11
N LYS A 56 11.74 14.57 26.86
CA LYS A 56 11.85 15.48 25.71
C LYS A 56 10.49 16.05 25.32
N PHE A 57 10.48 17.35 25.02
CA PHE A 57 9.34 18.05 24.44
C PHE A 57 9.67 18.41 23.00
N THR A 58 8.74 18.16 22.08
CA THR A 58 8.84 18.66 20.70
C THR A 58 8.33 20.09 20.68
N ASP A 59 9.21 21.07 20.47
CA ASP A 59 8.77 22.44 20.19
C ASP A 59 8.30 22.55 18.73
N PRO A 60 7.16 23.23 18.47
CA PRO A 60 6.83 23.61 17.11
C PRO A 60 7.87 24.61 16.63
N LEU A 61 8.60 24.27 15.57
CA LEU A 61 9.58 25.13 14.92
C LEU A 61 8.91 26.46 14.54
N SER A 62 9.49 27.55 15.04
CA SER A 62 9.10 28.92 14.74
C SER A 62 9.24 29.20 13.25
N LYS A 63 8.16 29.70 12.65
CA LYS A 63 7.95 30.05 11.24
C LYS A 63 8.75 31.29 10.79
N ALA A 64 10.05 31.36 11.05
CA ALA A 64 10.81 32.63 10.98
C ALA A 64 12.07 32.67 10.11
N ASN A 65 12.50 31.61 9.40
CA ASN A 65 13.76 31.64 8.63
C ASN A 65 13.69 31.05 7.20
N LEU A 66 12.55 31.10 6.51
CA LEU A 66 12.38 30.47 5.18
C LEU A 66 11.97 31.43 4.05
N GLU A 67 12.25 32.73 4.16
CA GLU A 67 11.80 33.73 3.16
C GLU A 67 12.90 34.26 2.21
N HIS A 68 14.15 33.79 2.29
CA HIS A 68 15.24 34.42 1.54
C HIS A 68 15.83 33.64 0.32
N HIS A 69 15.25 32.51 -0.10
CA HIS A 69 15.82 31.68 -1.19
C HIS A 69 14.80 31.09 -2.19
N VAL A 70 13.74 31.82 -2.55
CA VAL A 70 12.89 31.46 -3.71
C VAL A 70 12.61 32.69 -4.58
N ALA A 71 13.64 33.13 -5.30
CA ALA A 71 13.49 34.03 -6.43
C ALA A 71 14.60 33.69 -7.44
N GLY A 72 14.29 32.83 -8.41
CA GLY A 72 15.20 32.47 -9.47
C GLY A 72 14.71 31.28 -10.28
N ASN A 73 14.32 31.56 -11.52
CA ASN A 73 14.20 30.63 -12.64
C ASN A 73 12.87 29.88 -12.81
N SER A 74 11.87 30.65 -13.24
CA SER A 74 10.89 30.19 -14.21
C SER A 74 11.15 30.92 -15.53
N GLN A 75 11.85 30.29 -16.49
CA GLN A 75 11.80 30.65 -17.91
C GLN A 75 12.37 29.53 -18.80
N PHE A 76 11.46 28.87 -19.51
CA PHE A 76 11.46 28.40 -20.90
C PHE A 76 12.68 27.72 -21.59
N THR A 77 12.31 26.62 -22.27
CA THR A 77 12.75 26.04 -23.57
C THR A 77 13.97 25.12 -23.71
N GLU A 78 13.64 23.91 -24.21
CA GLU A 78 14.26 23.10 -25.29
C GLU A 78 15.76 22.76 -25.32
N GLU A 79 15.98 21.48 -25.69
CA GLU A 79 17.15 20.87 -26.33
C GLU A 79 18.38 20.38 -25.51
N THR A 80 18.58 19.07 -25.66
CA THR A 80 19.84 18.33 -25.87
C THR A 80 20.64 17.76 -24.68
N PHE A 81 21.02 16.49 -24.90
CA PHE A 81 21.98 15.62 -24.20
C PHE A 81 23.29 16.34 -23.81
N GLU A 82 23.75 16.17 -22.56
CA GLU A 82 25.00 15.46 -22.20
C GLU A 82 25.28 15.52 -20.68
N SER A 83 26.04 14.53 -20.24
CA SER A 83 26.48 14.15 -18.90
C SER A 83 27.07 15.27 -18.04
N ASP A 84 26.80 15.26 -16.72
CA ASP A 84 27.85 14.96 -15.73
C ASP A 84 27.32 14.66 -14.31
N SER A 85 28.17 13.97 -13.56
CA SER A 85 27.95 13.35 -12.25
C SER A 85 28.16 14.32 -11.08
N HIS A 86 27.36 14.23 -10.01
CA HIS A 86 27.80 13.91 -8.63
C HIS A 86 26.74 14.22 -7.55
N SER A 87 26.40 13.15 -6.81
CA SER A 87 26.19 13.08 -5.36
C SER A 87 25.04 13.87 -4.68
N GLY A 88 24.07 13.09 -4.19
CA GLY A 88 23.76 13.12 -2.76
C GLY A 88 22.37 13.60 -2.34
N TYR A 89 21.66 12.67 -1.70
CA TYR A 89 20.61 12.85 -0.69
C TYR A 89 19.15 12.94 -1.15
N LEU A 90 18.42 11.94 -0.66
CA LEU A 90 16.97 11.83 -0.65
C LEU A 90 16.32 13.13 -0.17
N SER A 91 15.39 13.66 -0.95
CA SER A 91 14.31 14.49 -0.44
C SER A 91 13.06 14.32 -1.30
N THR A 92 12.11 13.62 -0.71
CA THR A 92 10.70 13.57 -1.08
C THR A 92 10.12 14.98 -1.17
N PRO A 93 9.32 15.32 -2.19
CA PRO A 93 8.36 16.40 -2.04
C PRO A 93 6.95 15.85 -2.30
N MET A 94 6.20 15.64 -1.22
CA MET A 94 4.75 15.62 -1.27
C MET A 94 4.22 16.66 -0.28
N SER A 95 3.34 17.51 -0.81
CA SER A 95 2.36 18.34 -0.11
C SER A 95 2.80 19.74 0.33
N SER A 96 2.45 20.74 -0.50
CA SER A 96 2.17 22.11 -0.06
C SER A 96 0.86 22.58 -0.69
N LEU A 97 -0.24 22.42 0.03
CA LEU A 97 -1.48 23.21 0.03
C LEU A 97 -1.95 23.12 1.49
N SER A 98 -2.32 24.16 2.23
CA SER A 98 -2.38 25.62 2.08
C SER A 98 -3.03 26.10 3.40
N GLU A 99 -2.72 27.29 3.93
CA GLU A 99 -3.65 27.94 4.86
C GLU A 99 -3.45 29.47 4.88
N ILE A 100 -4.43 30.17 4.31
CA ILE A 100 -4.70 31.59 4.50
C ILE A 100 -5.75 31.68 5.60
N SER A 101 -5.49 32.47 6.63
CA SER A 101 -6.51 32.97 7.57
C SER A 101 -6.94 34.37 7.16
N SER A 102 -8.24 34.61 7.33
CA SER A 102 -9.05 35.79 7.06
C SER A 102 -8.56 37.13 7.62
N ASP A 103 -8.67 38.20 6.83
CA ASP A 103 -9.43 39.41 7.22
C ASP A 103 -9.76 40.36 6.04
N GLY A 104 -11.03 40.80 5.98
CA GLY A 104 -11.47 42.17 5.62
C GLY A 104 -11.45 42.71 4.17
N GLN A 105 -12.67 42.86 3.61
CA GLN A 105 -13.16 43.90 2.68
C GLN A 105 -13.19 43.64 1.15
N SER A 106 -14.39 43.26 0.70
CA SER A 106 -15.22 43.77 -0.40
C SER A 106 -14.68 44.04 -1.82
N GLU A 107 -15.38 43.38 -2.75
CA GLU A 107 -15.73 43.73 -4.13
C GLU A 107 -14.97 43.10 -5.32
N ALA A 108 -15.79 42.46 -6.16
CA ALA A 108 -15.62 42.10 -7.56
C ALA A 108 -14.83 40.83 -7.95
N ARG A 109 -15.62 39.79 -8.28
CA ARG A 109 -15.43 38.81 -9.37
C ARG A 109 -14.17 37.93 -9.34
N SER A 110 -14.35 36.70 -8.85
CA SER A 110 -14.28 35.49 -9.70
C SER A 110 -14.59 34.24 -8.85
N ASN A 111 -15.61 33.49 -9.27
CA ASN A 111 -15.92 32.16 -8.76
C ASN A 111 -14.76 31.21 -9.12
N TYR A 112 -13.76 31.11 -8.27
CA TYR A 112 -12.91 29.93 -8.21
C TYR A 112 -13.24 29.20 -6.90
N SER A 113 -14.47 28.66 -6.87
CA SER A 113 -14.75 27.53 -6.00
C SER A 113 -13.91 26.37 -6.54
N SER A 114 -13.00 25.89 -5.71
CA SER A 114 -12.32 24.61 -5.85
C SER A 114 -13.33 23.54 -6.27
N ASN A 115 -13.32 23.19 -7.57
CA ASN A 115 -14.04 22.04 -8.10
C ASN A 115 -13.55 20.80 -7.35
N GLU A 116 -14.31 20.41 -6.33
CA GLU A 116 -14.36 19.06 -5.79
C GLU A 116 -14.32 18.06 -6.95
N ALA A 117 -13.68 16.92 -6.75
CA ALA A 117 -13.44 15.89 -7.75
C ALA A 117 -14.76 15.39 -8.38
N SER A 118 -15.27 16.12 -9.37
CA SER A 118 -16.57 15.86 -9.97
C SER A 118 -16.53 14.55 -10.74
N GLU A 119 -17.44 13.66 -10.35
CA GLU A 119 -17.71 12.41 -11.04
C GLU A 119 -18.05 12.70 -12.51
N PRO A 120 -17.48 11.96 -13.48
CA PRO A 120 -17.87 12.09 -14.87
C PRO A 120 -19.36 11.80 -15.05
N PRO A 121 -20.02 12.36 -16.08
CA PRO A 121 -21.39 11.99 -16.41
C PRO A 121 -21.54 10.48 -16.55
N PHE A 122 -22.70 9.94 -16.16
CA PHE A 122 -22.96 8.50 -16.18
C PHE A 122 -22.70 7.86 -17.56
N GLU A 123 -23.11 8.53 -18.63
CA GLU A 123 -22.86 8.08 -20.02
C GLU A 123 -21.35 7.94 -20.31
N THR A 124 -20.54 8.88 -19.83
CA THR A 124 -19.09 8.84 -19.94
C THR A 124 -18.52 7.65 -19.18
N ILE A 125 -19.02 7.36 -17.97
CA ILE A 125 -18.61 6.19 -17.18
C ILE A 125 -18.90 4.90 -17.95
N GLN A 126 -20.09 4.76 -18.53
CA GLN A 126 -20.46 3.58 -19.31
C GLN A 126 -19.54 3.37 -20.51
N GLN A 127 -19.23 4.44 -21.27
CA GLN A 127 -18.31 4.37 -22.41
C GLN A 127 -16.88 3.98 -21.99
N LEU A 128 -16.39 4.55 -20.87
CA LEU A 128 -15.07 4.22 -20.34
C LEU A 128 -14.98 2.74 -19.91
N LEU A 129 -16.02 2.22 -19.26
CA LEU A 129 -16.09 0.80 -18.89
C LEU A 129 -16.16 -0.10 -20.12
N GLN A 130 -16.95 0.28 -21.14
CA GLN A 130 -17.07 -0.49 -22.38
C GLN A 130 -15.72 -0.63 -23.09
N ASN A 131 -14.87 0.40 -23.05
CA ASN A 131 -13.52 0.35 -23.62
C ASN A 131 -12.56 -0.48 -22.77
N PHE A 132 -12.67 -0.40 -21.44
CA PHE A 132 -11.74 -1.06 -20.51
C PHE A 132 -11.99 -2.56 -20.35
N LEU A 133 -13.25 -2.96 -20.13
CA LEU A 133 -13.62 -4.32 -19.71
C LEU A 133 -13.11 -5.44 -20.65
N PRO A 134 -13.13 -5.29 -21.99
CA PRO A 134 -12.59 -6.31 -22.90
C PRO A 134 -11.09 -6.60 -22.70
N HIS A 135 -10.34 -5.64 -22.16
CA HIS A 135 -8.90 -5.72 -21.96
C HIS A 135 -8.50 -5.85 -20.48
N ALA A 136 -9.47 -5.87 -19.56
CA ALA A 136 -9.22 -5.73 -18.13
C ALA A 136 -8.20 -6.77 -17.59
N THR A 137 -8.36 -8.04 -17.96
CA THR A 137 -7.46 -9.12 -17.51
C THR A 137 -6.03 -8.96 -18.03
N GLN A 138 -5.85 -8.50 -19.27
CA GLN A 138 -4.55 -8.23 -19.87
C GLN A 138 -3.83 -7.06 -19.18
N LEU A 139 -4.60 -6.11 -18.65
CA LEU A 139 -4.10 -4.94 -17.91
C LEU A 139 -3.84 -5.24 -16.43
N GLY A 140 -4.03 -6.47 -15.97
CA GLY A 140 -3.84 -6.88 -14.58
C GLY A 140 -5.04 -6.60 -13.66
N PHE A 141 -6.24 -6.44 -14.22
CA PHE A 141 -7.48 -6.43 -13.43
C PHE A 141 -7.83 -7.85 -12.97
N VAL A 142 -7.87 -8.04 -11.64
CA VAL A 142 -8.08 -9.34 -11.01
C VAL A 142 -9.43 -9.48 -10.31
N LEU A 143 -10.09 -8.37 -10.01
CA LEU A 143 -11.39 -8.36 -9.32
C LEU A 143 -12.49 -8.95 -10.22
N HIS A 144 -13.55 -9.44 -9.60
CA HIS A 144 -14.69 -10.02 -10.30
C HIS A 144 -15.41 -8.94 -11.12
N ILE A 145 -15.35 -9.09 -12.45
CA ILE A 145 -15.78 -8.08 -13.40
C ILE A 145 -17.25 -7.69 -13.17
N GLU A 146 -18.16 -8.64 -13.05
CA GLU A 146 -19.59 -8.29 -12.93
C GLU A 146 -19.92 -7.60 -11.60
N ARG A 147 -19.25 -7.98 -10.49
CA ARG A 147 -19.45 -7.35 -9.18
C ARG A 147 -18.96 -5.91 -9.23
N PHE A 148 -17.78 -5.70 -9.82
CA PHE A 148 -17.23 -4.37 -10.04
C PHE A 148 -18.10 -3.50 -10.96
N THR A 149 -18.58 -4.04 -12.08
CA THR A 149 -19.42 -3.29 -13.03
C THR A 149 -20.76 -2.93 -12.41
N ASN A 150 -21.42 -3.87 -11.72
CA ASN A 150 -22.68 -3.62 -11.02
C ASN A 150 -22.51 -2.58 -9.91
N ALA A 151 -21.42 -2.64 -9.14
CA ALA A 151 -21.12 -1.65 -8.11
C ALA A 151 -20.75 -0.27 -8.68
N THR A 152 -20.08 -0.22 -9.84
CA THR A 152 -19.70 1.04 -10.49
C THR A 152 -20.91 1.78 -11.06
N LEU A 153 -21.86 1.03 -11.63
CA LEU A 153 -23.01 1.56 -12.37
C LEU A 153 -24.28 1.72 -11.52
N ILE A 154 -24.19 1.69 -10.18
CA ILE A 154 -25.35 1.92 -9.32
C ILE A 154 -25.84 3.37 -9.54
N PRO A 155 -27.09 3.57 -10.00
CA PRO A 155 -27.61 4.92 -10.21
C PRO A 155 -27.71 5.69 -8.89
N GLN A 156 -27.49 7.01 -8.95
CA GLN A 156 -27.80 7.96 -7.87
C GLN A 156 -26.97 7.81 -6.58
N ILE A 157 -25.97 6.92 -6.53
CA ILE A 157 -25.04 6.84 -5.40
C ILE A 157 -23.74 7.59 -5.75
N PRO A 158 -23.37 8.66 -5.03
CA PRO A 158 -22.16 9.43 -5.31
C PRO A 158 -20.88 8.67 -4.92
N PHE A 159 -19.73 9.13 -5.43
CA PHE A 159 -18.41 8.68 -4.97
C PHE A 159 -18.24 8.75 -3.45
N GLY A 160 -17.45 7.80 -2.91
CA GLY A 160 -17.12 7.73 -1.49
C GLY A 160 -18.15 6.98 -0.64
N ASN A 161 -19.22 6.47 -1.26
CA ASN A 161 -20.12 5.52 -0.61
C ASN A 161 -19.48 4.13 -0.54
N ILE A 162 -19.67 3.42 0.58
CA ILE A 162 -19.15 2.05 0.82
C ILE A 162 -19.65 1.00 -0.19
N LEU A 163 -20.76 1.26 -0.89
CA LEU A 163 -21.32 0.39 -1.92
C LEU A 163 -20.70 0.64 -3.31
N ARG A 164 -20.01 1.77 -3.49
CA ARG A 164 -19.27 2.08 -4.71
C ARG A 164 -17.81 1.62 -4.55
N PRO A 165 -17.13 1.23 -5.63
CA PRO A 165 -15.70 0.97 -5.57
C PRO A 165 -14.90 2.21 -5.14
N SER A 166 -13.69 1.96 -4.63
CA SER A 166 -12.76 2.98 -4.17
C SER A 166 -12.49 4.04 -5.25
N GLN A 167 -12.28 5.28 -4.83
CA GLN A 167 -12.05 6.37 -5.77
C GLN A 167 -10.77 6.15 -6.57
N SER A 168 -9.73 5.63 -5.91
CA SER A 168 -8.46 5.25 -6.55
C SER A 168 -8.67 4.24 -7.69
N LEU A 169 -9.47 3.20 -7.45
CA LEU A 169 -9.75 2.18 -8.44
C LEU A 169 -10.56 2.73 -9.62
N LEU A 170 -11.62 3.49 -9.33
CA LEU A 170 -12.48 4.06 -10.37
C LEU A 170 -11.69 4.98 -11.31
N TYR A 171 -10.88 5.90 -10.78
CA TYR A 171 -10.07 6.77 -11.63
C TYR A 171 -8.97 6.04 -12.39
N ALA A 172 -8.39 4.98 -11.83
CA ALA A 172 -7.45 4.13 -12.56
C ALA A 172 -8.13 3.39 -13.72
N VAL A 173 -9.36 2.91 -13.55
CA VAL A 173 -10.15 2.28 -14.60
C VAL A 173 -10.56 3.31 -15.67
N TYR A 174 -11.01 4.50 -15.27
CA TYR A 174 -11.34 5.58 -16.21
C TYR A 174 -10.14 6.06 -17.02
N LEU A 175 -8.95 6.10 -16.40
CA LEU A 175 -7.71 6.38 -17.10
C LEU A 175 -7.47 5.38 -18.24
N TRP A 176 -7.61 4.08 -17.96
CA TRP A 176 -7.46 3.04 -18.98
C TRP A 176 -8.56 3.08 -20.03
N GLY A 177 -9.81 3.28 -19.64
CA GLY A 177 -10.94 3.44 -20.57
C GLY A 177 -10.76 4.62 -21.52
N ALA A 178 -10.15 5.72 -21.05
CA ALA A 178 -9.79 6.87 -21.87
C ALA A 178 -8.57 6.57 -22.75
N HIS A 179 -7.55 5.89 -22.23
CA HIS A 179 -6.35 5.50 -22.97
C HIS A 179 -6.65 4.57 -24.15
N LEU A 180 -7.59 3.65 -23.97
CA LEU A 180 -8.05 2.70 -24.99
C LEU A 180 -9.10 3.28 -25.95
N SER A 181 -9.60 4.48 -25.69
CA SER A 181 -10.58 5.14 -26.56
C SER A 181 -9.92 5.67 -27.84
N PRO A 182 -10.66 5.74 -28.96
CA PRO A 182 -10.20 6.44 -30.16
C PRO A 182 -9.87 7.91 -29.87
N PRO A 183 -8.97 8.55 -30.66
CA PRO A 183 -8.68 9.97 -30.53
C PRO A 183 -9.96 10.81 -30.54
N GLY A 184 -10.17 11.61 -29.49
CA GLY A 184 -11.41 12.35 -29.29
C GLY A 184 -11.56 12.86 -27.86
N PRO A 185 -12.74 13.38 -27.48
CA PRO A 185 -12.95 14.06 -26.20
C PRO A 185 -12.72 13.15 -24.99
N LEU A 186 -13.03 11.84 -25.10
CA LEU A 186 -12.74 10.86 -24.04
C LEU A 186 -11.24 10.66 -23.86
N PHE A 187 -10.49 10.56 -24.96
CA PHE A 187 -9.03 10.40 -24.94
C PHE A 187 -8.36 11.61 -24.28
N ASP A 188 -8.87 12.82 -24.52
CA ASP A 188 -8.34 14.06 -23.95
C ASP A 188 -8.55 14.18 -22.43
N LEU A 189 -9.44 13.37 -21.83
CA LEU A 189 -9.64 13.29 -20.38
C LEU A 189 -8.56 12.48 -19.66
N LYS A 190 -7.75 11.70 -20.38
CA LYS A 190 -6.66 10.88 -19.84
C LYS A 190 -5.77 11.60 -18.81
N PRO A 191 -5.17 12.79 -19.07
CA PRO A 191 -4.36 13.49 -18.08
C PRO A 191 -5.14 13.88 -16.82
N THR A 192 -6.43 14.22 -16.96
CA THR A 192 -7.31 14.53 -15.82
C THR A 192 -7.55 13.30 -14.96
N PHE A 193 -7.86 12.14 -15.56
CA PHE A 193 -8.04 10.90 -14.83
C PHE A 193 -6.75 10.41 -14.18
N LEU A 194 -5.60 10.54 -14.86
CA LEU A 194 -4.30 10.22 -14.26
C LEU A 194 -4.05 11.05 -13.00
N ARG A 195 -4.22 12.38 -13.07
CA ARG A 195 -4.03 13.27 -11.92
C ARG A 195 -4.97 12.89 -10.77
N ARG A 196 -6.24 12.59 -11.07
CA ARG A 196 -7.24 12.21 -10.05
C ARG A 196 -6.94 10.84 -9.44
N ALA A 197 -6.50 9.86 -10.22
CA ALA A 197 -6.10 8.54 -9.72
C ALA A 197 -4.92 8.65 -8.76
N LEU A 198 -3.89 9.43 -9.13
CA LEU A 198 -2.73 9.68 -8.26
C LEU A 198 -3.14 10.38 -6.96
N GLN A 199 -3.98 11.42 -7.05
CA GLN A 199 -4.50 12.12 -5.87
C GLN A 199 -5.29 11.17 -4.96
N ALA A 200 -6.21 10.38 -5.51
CA ALA A 200 -7.03 9.44 -4.75
C ALA A 200 -6.16 8.39 -4.03
N THR A 201 -5.17 7.79 -4.71
CA THR A 201 -4.26 6.84 -4.06
C THR A 201 -3.43 7.42 -2.92
N ALA A 202 -3.19 8.74 -2.94
CA ALA A 202 -2.42 9.41 -1.89
C ALA A 202 -3.29 9.84 -0.68
N THR A 203 -4.58 10.11 -0.89
CA THR A 203 -5.47 10.67 0.13
C THR A 203 -6.43 9.66 0.74
N GLU A 204 -6.74 8.57 0.04
CA GLU A 204 -7.70 7.58 0.48
C GLU A 204 -7.18 6.81 1.69
N THR A 205 -7.97 6.80 2.76
CA THR A 205 -7.66 6.11 4.01
C THR A 205 -8.76 5.09 4.27
N PHE A 206 -8.36 3.89 4.69
CA PHE A 206 -9.29 2.80 4.99
C PHE A 206 -9.06 2.31 6.41
N THR A 207 -10.10 1.71 6.98
CA THR A 207 -9.98 1.05 8.28
C THR A 207 -9.25 -0.28 8.10
N HIS A 208 -8.50 -0.68 9.13
CA HIS A 208 -7.62 -1.85 9.09
C HIS A 208 -8.36 -3.19 8.82
N ASN A 209 -9.69 -3.20 8.92
CA ASN A 209 -10.52 -4.39 8.83
C ASN A 209 -11.29 -4.50 7.49
N ASP A 210 -11.06 -3.59 6.56
CA ASP A 210 -11.78 -3.54 5.29
C ASP A 210 -11.01 -4.28 4.18
N SER A 211 -11.26 -5.58 4.07
CA SER A 211 -10.59 -6.45 3.08
C SER A 211 -10.85 -6.03 1.64
N VAL A 212 -12.08 -5.60 1.36
CA VAL A 212 -12.53 -5.26 0.01
C VAL A 212 -11.82 -3.98 -0.45
N HIS A 213 -11.80 -2.93 0.37
CA HIS A 213 -11.11 -1.69 0.01
C HIS A 213 -9.59 -1.86 -0.09
N ALA A 214 -9.00 -2.73 0.74
CA ALA A 214 -7.60 -3.09 0.64
C ALA A 214 -7.25 -3.69 -0.73
N LEU A 215 -8.06 -4.66 -1.20
CA LEU A 215 -7.88 -5.28 -2.51
C LEU A 215 -8.08 -4.27 -3.66
N GLN A 216 -9.07 -3.38 -3.54
CA GLN A 216 -9.31 -2.33 -4.53
C GLN A 216 -8.16 -1.32 -4.61
N MET A 217 -7.54 -0.96 -3.48
CA MET A 217 -6.36 -0.09 -3.46
C MET A 217 -5.15 -0.77 -4.12
N ILE A 218 -4.90 -2.04 -3.81
CA ILE A 218 -3.84 -2.82 -4.48
C ILE A 218 -4.12 -2.90 -5.98
N GLN A 219 -5.37 -3.16 -6.38
CA GLN A 219 -5.79 -3.18 -7.78
C GLN A 219 -5.54 -1.84 -8.49
N ALA A 220 -5.81 -0.71 -7.84
CA ALA A 220 -5.54 0.62 -8.38
C ALA A 220 -4.03 0.83 -8.63
N HIS A 221 -3.18 0.43 -7.68
CA HIS A 221 -1.73 0.49 -7.84
C HIS A 221 -1.22 -0.44 -8.94
N ILE A 222 -1.78 -1.64 -9.09
CA ILE A 222 -1.43 -2.55 -10.19
C ILE A 222 -1.75 -1.89 -11.55
N LEU A 223 -2.94 -1.33 -11.70
CA LEU A 223 -3.36 -0.66 -12.95
C LEU A 223 -2.48 0.56 -13.28
N LEU A 224 -2.13 1.37 -12.28
CA LEU A 224 -1.23 2.52 -12.45
C LEU A 224 0.20 2.08 -12.77
N GLY A 225 0.69 1.04 -12.10
CA GLY A 225 2.00 0.43 -12.35
C GLY A 225 2.13 -0.05 -13.80
N ASN A 226 1.14 -0.82 -14.28
CA ASN A 226 1.07 -1.25 -15.67
C ASN A 226 0.96 -0.07 -16.64
N TYR A 227 0.20 0.98 -16.29
CA TYR A 227 0.08 2.16 -17.14
C TYR A 227 1.44 2.85 -17.33
N PHE A 228 2.17 3.08 -16.25
CA PHE A 228 3.51 3.68 -16.34
C PHE A 228 4.54 2.78 -17.00
N LEU A 229 4.43 1.45 -16.82
CA LEU A 229 5.29 0.48 -17.48
C LEU A 229 5.10 0.53 -19.01
N MET A 230 3.84 0.55 -19.48
CA MET A 230 3.52 0.70 -20.91
C MET A 230 4.04 2.02 -21.50
N GLN A 231 4.03 3.08 -20.69
CA GLN A 231 4.58 4.39 -21.07
C GLN A 231 6.10 4.50 -20.89
N LYS A 232 6.80 3.40 -20.58
CA LYS A 232 8.26 3.33 -20.32
C LYS A 232 8.75 4.23 -19.19
N ARG A 233 7.86 4.63 -18.27
CA ARG A 233 8.19 5.43 -17.09
C ARG A 233 8.50 4.53 -15.90
N LEU A 234 9.66 3.86 -15.96
CA LEU A 234 10.03 2.78 -15.04
C LEU A 234 10.02 3.20 -13.56
N LEU A 235 10.50 4.41 -13.23
CA LEU A 235 10.50 4.90 -11.85
C LEU A 235 9.09 5.05 -11.28
N SER A 236 8.17 5.63 -12.06
CA SER A 236 6.75 5.76 -11.65
C SER A 236 6.07 4.39 -11.55
N ALA A 237 6.40 3.46 -12.45
CA ALA A 237 5.93 2.08 -12.37
C ALA A 237 6.43 1.38 -11.10
N GLN A 238 7.71 1.55 -10.76
CA GLN A 238 8.32 0.98 -9.55
C GLN A 238 7.68 1.48 -8.28
N LEU A 239 7.39 2.78 -8.19
CA LEU A 239 6.70 3.38 -7.04
C LEU A 239 5.36 2.70 -6.78
N HIS A 240 4.53 2.53 -7.81
CA HIS A 240 3.24 1.87 -7.67
C HIS A 240 3.35 0.36 -7.44
N ALA A 241 4.30 -0.33 -8.08
CA ALA A 241 4.56 -1.74 -7.83
C ALA A 241 4.99 -2.00 -6.38
N ASN A 242 5.84 -1.14 -5.81
CA ASN A 242 6.27 -1.23 -4.42
C ASN A 242 5.15 -0.89 -3.43
N ALA A 243 4.30 0.08 -3.75
CA ALA A 243 3.11 0.38 -2.95
C ALA A 243 2.16 -0.82 -2.91
N ALA A 244 1.87 -1.42 -4.07
CA ALA A 244 1.06 -2.64 -4.18
C ALA A 244 1.66 -3.81 -3.38
N ALA A 245 2.98 -4.02 -3.47
CA ALA A 245 3.68 -5.05 -2.71
C ALA A 245 3.63 -4.81 -1.20
N THR A 246 3.84 -3.56 -0.76
CA THR A 246 3.77 -3.20 0.66
C THR A 246 2.38 -3.49 1.23
N LEU A 247 1.32 -3.11 0.52
CA LEU A 247 -0.05 -3.39 0.92
C LEU A 247 -0.36 -4.89 0.92
N ALA A 248 0.03 -5.62 -0.13
CA ALA A 248 -0.17 -7.06 -0.19
C ALA A 248 0.53 -7.79 0.98
N MET A 249 1.71 -7.29 1.38
CA MET A 249 2.44 -7.81 2.53
C MET A 249 1.81 -7.43 3.86
N SER A 250 1.38 -6.17 4.02
CA SER A 250 0.71 -5.73 5.26
C SER A 250 -0.53 -6.57 5.51
N TYR A 251 -1.30 -6.88 4.47
CA TYR A 251 -2.51 -7.72 4.56
C TYR A 251 -2.25 -9.23 4.53
N ARG A 252 -0.98 -9.65 4.59
CA ARG A 252 -0.56 -11.06 4.56
C ARG A 252 -1.13 -11.86 3.38
N LEU A 253 -1.32 -11.21 2.24
CA LEU A 253 -1.80 -11.88 1.02
C LEU A 253 -0.82 -12.94 0.48
N HIS A 254 0.42 -12.99 0.99
CA HIS A 254 1.42 -14.02 0.68
C HIS A 254 1.25 -15.30 1.52
N LYS A 255 0.47 -15.27 2.62
CA LYS A 255 0.26 -16.38 3.57
C LYS A 255 -1.20 -16.89 3.60
N LEU A 256 -1.91 -16.80 2.48
CA LEU A 256 -3.32 -17.19 2.42
C LEU A 256 -3.56 -18.68 2.74
N GLY A 257 -2.60 -19.58 2.45
CA GLY A 257 -2.67 -20.98 2.85
C GLY A 257 -2.48 -21.22 4.36
N SER A 258 -1.57 -20.47 4.99
CA SER A 258 -1.23 -20.62 6.42
C SER A 258 -2.26 -20.01 7.37
N ALA A 259 -2.99 -18.96 6.94
CA ALA A 259 -4.04 -18.32 7.73
C ALA A 259 -5.19 -19.28 8.11
N VAL A 260 -5.32 -20.39 7.38
CA VAL A 260 -6.38 -21.38 7.60
C VAL A 260 -5.96 -22.47 8.59
N SER A 261 -4.68 -22.84 8.64
CA SER A 261 -4.18 -23.86 9.57
C SER A 261 -4.14 -23.41 11.04
N ALA A 262 -4.29 -22.11 11.29
CA ALA A 262 -4.47 -21.57 12.64
C ALA A 262 -5.92 -21.81 13.12
N SER A 263 -6.20 -23.02 13.62
CA SER A 263 -7.42 -23.27 14.37
C SER A 263 -7.56 -22.23 15.50
N PRO A 264 -8.72 -21.58 15.71
CA PRO A 264 -8.95 -20.85 16.95
C PRO A 264 -8.98 -21.90 18.07
N SER A 265 -7.89 -21.99 18.83
CA SER A 265 -7.89 -22.83 20.03
C SER A 265 -9.03 -22.37 20.93
N PRO A 266 -9.91 -23.27 21.42
CA PRO A 266 -10.95 -22.86 22.34
C PRO A 266 -10.29 -22.23 23.57
N MET A 267 -10.73 -21.01 23.87
CA MET A 267 -10.15 -20.15 24.88
C MET A 267 -9.97 -20.88 26.21
N LEU A 268 -8.72 -21.10 26.61
CA LEU A 268 -8.40 -21.41 27.99
C LEU A 268 -8.40 -20.07 28.75
N HIS A 269 -9.52 -19.81 29.42
CA HIS A 269 -9.68 -18.69 30.35
C HIS A 269 -8.57 -18.72 31.40
N GLY A 270 -7.72 -17.68 31.42
CA GLY A 270 -7.02 -17.30 32.66
C GLY A 270 -5.50 -17.33 32.65
N ALA A 271 -4.84 -16.65 31.71
CA ALA A 271 -3.46 -16.20 31.93
C ALA A 271 -3.34 -14.71 31.58
N LEU A 272 -3.10 -13.89 32.60
CA LEU A 272 -2.96 -12.44 32.49
C LEU A 272 -1.55 -12.05 32.01
N TYR A 273 -1.53 -11.13 31.05
CA TYR A 273 -0.53 -10.07 30.85
C TYR A 273 0.95 -10.47 30.63
N LEU A 274 1.30 -10.79 29.37
CA LEU A 274 2.43 -10.16 28.66
C LEU A 274 2.40 -10.46 27.13
N ASP A 275 1.30 -10.16 26.43
CA ASP A 275 1.19 -10.45 24.98
C ASP A 275 0.67 -9.25 24.14
N SER A 276 0.71 -8.05 24.72
CA SER A 276 0.15 -6.82 24.11
C SER A 276 1.06 -6.17 23.06
N LEU A 277 1.73 -6.97 22.22
CA LEU A 277 2.44 -6.50 21.02
C LEU A 277 2.04 -7.27 19.74
N ASP A 278 1.31 -8.38 19.84
CA ASP A 278 0.81 -9.15 18.68
C ASP A 278 -0.56 -8.65 18.16
N GLN A 279 -1.17 -7.68 18.84
CA GLN A 279 -2.46 -7.06 18.47
C GLN A 279 -2.38 -6.01 17.34
N LEU A 280 -1.22 -5.87 16.68
CA LEU A 280 -1.06 -5.04 15.47
C LEU A 280 -0.97 -5.86 14.19
N ASP A 281 -1.26 -7.16 14.25
CA ASP A 281 -1.31 -8.00 13.07
C ASP A 281 -2.54 -7.64 12.23
N ALA A 282 -2.28 -7.01 11.08
CA ALA A 282 -3.26 -6.75 10.02
C ALA A 282 -3.71 -8.04 9.36
N HIS A 283 -4.43 -8.86 10.12
CA HIS A 283 -5.09 -10.03 9.59
C HIS A 283 -6.36 -9.57 8.89
N LEU A 284 -6.46 -9.83 7.59
CA LEU A 284 -7.73 -9.67 6.87
C LEU A 284 -8.79 -10.52 7.56
N THR A 285 -10.03 -10.02 7.60
CA THR A 285 -11.18 -10.86 7.95
C THR A 285 -11.21 -12.10 7.04
N PRO A 286 -11.76 -13.23 7.50
CA PRO A 286 -12.01 -14.36 6.61
C PRO A 286 -12.77 -13.92 5.35
N ALA A 287 -12.44 -14.52 4.20
CA ALA A 287 -13.16 -14.23 2.96
C ALA A 287 -14.65 -14.53 3.13
N GLN A 288 -15.50 -13.66 2.59
CA GLN A 288 -16.95 -13.76 2.68
C GLN A 288 -17.48 -14.91 1.83
N ASP A 289 -16.87 -15.10 0.66
CA ASP A 289 -17.20 -16.17 -0.29
C ASP A 289 -15.95 -16.65 -1.04
N SER A 290 -16.13 -17.71 -1.85
CA SER A 290 -15.08 -18.30 -2.68
C SER A 290 -14.54 -17.31 -3.72
N VAL A 291 -15.38 -16.38 -4.20
CA VAL A 291 -14.99 -15.36 -5.18
C VAL A 291 -14.02 -14.37 -4.54
N GLU A 292 -14.29 -13.86 -3.34
CA GLU A 292 -13.38 -12.97 -2.62
C GLU A 292 -12.06 -13.69 -2.29
N GLU A 293 -12.10 -14.98 -1.95
CA GLU A 293 -10.88 -15.79 -1.79
C GLU A 293 -10.06 -15.81 -3.09
N GLY A 294 -10.72 -16.03 -4.22
CA GLY A 294 -10.10 -15.97 -5.55
C GLY A 294 -9.52 -14.59 -5.88
N GLU A 295 -10.23 -13.51 -5.56
CA GLU A 295 -9.74 -12.14 -5.73
C GLU A 295 -8.46 -11.90 -4.92
N ARG A 296 -8.39 -12.35 -3.66
CA ARG A 296 -7.20 -12.23 -2.81
C ARG A 296 -5.99 -12.96 -3.39
N VAL A 297 -6.18 -14.22 -3.79
CA VAL A 297 -5.13 -15.05 -4.41
C VAL A 297 -4.63 -14.40 -5.71
N ARG A 298 -5.54 -14.02 -6.61
CA ARG A 298 -5.20 -13.41 -7.89
C ARG A 298 -4.52 -12.06 -7.71
N CYS A 299 -4.96 -11.26 -6.73
CA CYS A 299 -4.38 -9.95 -6.41
C CYS A 299 -2.91 -10.08 -6.01
N PHE A 300 -2.58 -11.01 -5.10
CA PHE A 300 -1.18 -11.28 -4.72
C PHE A 300 -0.31 -11.61 -5.93
N TRP A 301 -0.77 -12.54 -6.78
CA TRP A 301 0.00 -12.96 -7.95
C TRP A 301 0.10 -11.89 -9.05
N ALA A 302 -0.88 -10.99 -9.16
CA ALA A 302 -0.78 -9.84 -10.05
C ALA A 302 0.29 -8.85 -9.59
N VAL A 303 0.47 -8.65 -8.27
CA VAL A 303 1.58 -7.86 -7.74
C VAL A 303 2.93 -8.50 -8.08
N VAL A 304 3.07 -9.80 -7.87
CA VAL A 304 4.29 -10.55 -8.23
C VAL A 304 4.58 -10.44 -9.72
N THR A 305 3.55 -10.53 -10.56
CA THR A 305 3.66 -10.42 -12.02
C THR A 305 4.14 -9.02 -12.43
N LEU A 306 3.54 -7.96 -11.88
CA LEU A 306 3.95 -6.57 -12.15
C LEU A 306 5.41 -6.34 -11.74
N GLN A 307 5.81 -6.71 -10.53
CA GLN A 307 7.21 -6.55 -10.09
C GLN A 307 8.19 -7.37 -10.94
N SER A 308 7.82 -8.59 -11.31
CA SER A 308 8.65 -9.43 -12.18
C SER A 308 8.82 -8.79 -13.57
N SER A 309 7.74 -8.28 -14.16
CA SER A 309 7.78 -7.59 -15.46
C SER A 309 8.66 -6.34 -15.42
N LEU A 310 8.66 -5.61 -14.30
CA LEU A 310 9.50 -4.44 -14.10
C LEU A 310 10.98 -4.81 -13.96
N SER A 311 11.30 -5.85 -13.16
CA SER A 311 12.67 -6.34 -13.07
C SER A 311 13.22 -6.74 -14.44
N LEU A 312 12.41 -7.42 -15.27
CA LEU A 312 12.79 -7.78 -16.63
C LEU A 312 13.00 -6.56 -17.54
N ALA A 313 12.21 -5.49 -17.36
CA ALA A 313 12.37 -4.25 -18.13
C ALA A 313 13.59 -3.43 -17.68
N SER A 314 13.99 -3.51 -16.41
CA SER A 314 15.09 -2.72 -15.82
C SER A 314 16.49 -3.31 -16.01
N GLU A 315 16.62 -4.60 -16.36
CA GLU A 315 17.93 -5.29 -16.50
C GLU A 315 18.81 -4.78 -17.66
N SER A 316 18.33 -3.81 -18.46
CA SER A 316 19.15 -3.15 -19.50
C SER A 316 20.18 -2.16 -18.94
N ASP A 317 20.02 -1.70 -17.69
CA ASP A 317 20.97 -0.78 -17.04
C ASP A 317 21.80 -1.52 -15.98
N SER A 318 23.03 -1.88 -16.34
CA SER A 318 23.97 -2.68 -15.52
C SER A 318 24.36 -2.06 -14.17
N GLN A 319 23.93 -0.82 -13.88
CA GLN A 319 24.21 -0.11 -12.62
C GLN A 319 23.03 -0.10 -11.64
N SER A 320 21.83 -0.59 -12.03
CA SER A 320 20.62 -0.55 -11.19
C SER A 320 20.32 -1.83 -10.39
N MET A 321 21.22 -2.84 -10.48
CA MET A 321 21.00 -4.19 -9.92
C MET A 321 20.68 -4.27 -8.42
N GLY A 322 20.85 -3.19 -7.65
CA GLY A 322 20.60 -3.18 -6.20
C GLY A 322 19.23 -2.66 -5.75
N LEU A 323 18.37 -2.14 -6.62
CA LEU A 323 17.16 -1.40 -6.20
C LEU A 323 15.82 -2.09 -6.50
N SER A 324 15.79 -3.12 -7.34
CA SER A 324 14.55 -3.86 -7.64
C SER A 324 14.54 -5.21 -6.92
N SER A 325 14.16 -5.19 -5.64
CA SER A 325 13.92 -6.41 -4.88
C SER A 325 12.47 -6.86 -5.11
N CYS A 326 12.28 -7.82 -6.02
CA CYS A 326 10.97 -8.42 -6.27
C CYS A 326 10.54 -9.27 -5.06
N LEU A 327 9.24 -9.34 -4.76
CA LEU A 327 8.70 -10.22 -3.70
C LEU A 327 9.17 -11.67 -3.84
N LEU A 328 9.36 -12.15 -5.07
CA LEU A 328 9.82 -13.50 -5.36
C LEU A 328 11.25 -13.78 -4.84
N GLU A 329 12.10 -12.75 -4.77
CA GLU A 329 13.46 -12.84 -4.22
C GLU A 329 13.46 -12.72 -2.71
N CYS A 330 12.69 -11.78 -2.16
CA CYS A 330 12.62 -11.56 -0.72
C CYS A 330 11.96 -12.72 0.02
N LEU A 331 10.89 -13.29 -0.56
CA LEU A 331 9.93 -14.13 0.16
C LEU A 331 9.71 -15.49 -0.50
N GLY A 332 10.53 -15.89 -1.47
CA GLY A 332 10.26 -17.07 -2.31
C GLY A 332 9.98 -18.38 -1.54
N ARG A 333 10.39 -18.50 -0.27
CA ARG A 333 10.10 -19.64 0.63
C ARG A 333 8.93 -19.41 1.59
N GLU A 334 8.54 -18.16 1.83
CA GLU A 334 7.46 -17.78 2.76
C GLU A 334 6.12 -17.56 2.06
N ILE A 335 6.06 -17.79 0.74
CA ILE A 335 4.84 -17.68 -0.05
C ILE A 335 4.05 -18.99 0.07
N ASP A 336 2.96 -18.93 0.84
CA ASP A 336 1.99 -20.01 1.02
C ASP A 336 0.70 -19.78 0.23
N THR A 337 0.72 -18.80 -0.67
CA THR A 337 -0.47 -18.46 -1.48
C THR A 337 -0.59 -19.41 -2.65
N PRO A 338 -1.72 -20.12 -2.81
CA PRO A 338 -1.90 -21.10 -3.86
C PRO A 338 -1.84 -20.48 -5.25
N TRP A 339 -1.60 -21.29 -6.27
CA TRP A 339 -1.67 -20.82 -7.66
C TRP A 339 -3.08 -20.29 -8.00
N PRO A 340 -3.18 -19.18 -8.75
CA PRO A 340 -4.48 -18.59 -9.05
C PRO A 340 -5.24 -19.45 -10.06
N MET A 341 -6.50 -19.73 -9.77
CA MET A 341 -7.44 -20.36 -10.70
C MET A 341 -8.22 -19.30 -11.51
N GLN A 342 -8.95 -19.72 -12.53
CA GLN A 342 -9.87 -18.82 -13.23
C GLN A 342 -11.01 -18.39 -12.31
N ILE A 343 -11.53 -17.17 -12.46
CA ILE A 343 -12.58 -16.65 -11.57
C ILE A 343 -13.85 -17.52 -11.61
N ALA A 344 -14.18 -18.06 -12.78
CA ALA A 344 -15.28 -19.01 -12.98
C ALA A 344 -15.13 -20.30 -12.15
N GLU A 345 -13.89 -20.74 -11.86
CA GLU A 345 -13.67 -21.91 -11.00
C GLU A 345 -14.05 -21.60 -9.54
N TYR A 346 -13.80 -20.37 -9.07
CA TYR A 346 -14.20 -19.93 -7.73
C TYR A 346 -15.73 -19.76 -7.62
N GLU A 347 -16.40 -19.29 -8.67
CA GLU A 347 -17.86 -19.19 -8.73
C GLU A 347 -18.55 -20.56 -8.58
N LEU A 348 -17.93 -21.62 -9.12
CA LEU A 348 -18.45 -22.99 -9.04
C LEU A 348 -18.19 -23.68 -7.69
N MET A 349 -17.35 -23.12 -6.83
CA MET A 349 -16.94 -23.70 -5.54
C MET A 349 -17.89 -23.37 -4.37
N GLU A 350 -19.17 -23.09 -4.61
CA GLU A 350 -20.13 -22.74 -3.53
C GLU A 350 -20.05 -23.72 -2.35
N GLY A 351 -19.61 -23.22 -1.18
CA GLY A 351 -19.49 -24.00 0.06
C GLY A 351 -18.16 -24.73 0.28
N TYR A 352 -17.27 -24.78 -0.71
CA TYR A 352 -15.93 -25.35 -0.56
C TYR A 352 -14.96 -24.28 -0.05
N ARG A 353 -14.49 -24.43 1.20
CA ARG A 353 -13.31 -23.71 1.67
C ARG A 353 -12.11 -24.51 1.21
N SER A 354 -11.31 -23.97 0.28
CA SER A 354 -10.03 -24.57 -0.15
C SER A 354 -9.00 -24.70 1.00
N ALA A 355 -9.34 -24.13 2.15
CA ALA A 355 -8.80 -24.31 3.48
C ALA A 355 -8.02 -25.61 3.77
N ASP A 356 -8.55 -26.77 3.42
CA ASP A 356 -8.04 -28.03 3.99
C ASP A 356 -6.80 -28.59 3.28
N ASN A 357 -6.39 -28.03 2.13
CA ASN A 357 -5.35 -28.61 1.27
C ASN A 357 -4.21 -27.63 0.87
N TYR A 358 -4.11 -26.46 1.51
CA TYR A 358 -3.02 -25.53 1.19
C TYR A 358 -1.71 -25.99 1.81
N GLU A 359 -0.87 -26.60 0.99
CA GLU A 359 0.49 -26.96 1.38
C GLU A 359 1.43 -25.77 1.16
N GLY A 360 2.27 -25.47 2.16
CA GLY A 360 3.26 -24.38 2.09
C GLY A 360 4.36 -24.61 1.06
N GLU A 361 5.25 -23.62 0.90
CA GLU A 361 6.36 -23.64 -0.07
C GLU A 361 5.92 -23.84 -1.53
N VAL A 362 4.80 -23.21 -1.91
CA VAL A 362 4.10 -23.39 -3.20
C VAL A 362 5.05 -23.37 -4.40
N ILE A 363 6.00 -22.45 -4.40
CA ILE A 363 6.92 -22.26 -5.52
C ILE A 363 8.05 -23.29 -5.53
N GLN A 364 8.50 -23.78 -4.38
CA GLN A 364 9.55 -24.80 -4.31
C GLN A 364 9.03 -26.13 -4.83
N ARG A 365 7.83 -26.52 -4.39
CA ARG A 365 7.15 -27.75 -4.80
C ARG A 365 6.86 -27.78 -6.29
N PHE A 366 6.44 -26.64 -6.83
CA PHE A 366 6.28 -26.47 -8.27
C PHE A 366 7.58 -26.70 -9.05
N MET A 367 8.72 -26.17 -8.56
CA MET A 367 10.03 -26.41 -9.20
C MET A 367 10.46 -27.88 -9.10
N MET A 368 10.09 -28.57 -8.02
CA MET A 368 10.34 -30.00 -7.82
C MET A 368 9.38 -30.89 -8.62
N MET A 369 8.43 -30.31 -9.37
CA MET A 369 7.41 -31.01 -10.16
C MET A 369 6.56 -32.01 -9.34
N GLU A 370 6.30 -31.69 -8.07
CA GLU A 370 5.53 -32.58 -7.19
C GLU A 370 4.11 -32.83 -7.73
N PRO A 371 3.59 -34.07 -7.63
CA PRO A 371 2.28 -34.44 -8.20
C PRO A 371 1.11 -33.60 -7.71
N SER A 372 1.09 -33.21 -6.42
CA SER A 372 0.04 -32.37 -5.82
C SER A 372 0.12 -30.90 -6.22
N SER A 373 1.28 -30.45 -6.71
CA SER A 373 1.52 -29.07 -7.15
C SER A 373 1.33 -28.85 -8.65
N ARG A 374 0.97 -29.91 -9.40
CA ARG A 374 0.80 -29.83 -10.85
C ARG A 374 -0.45 -29.03 -11.18
N PRO A 375 -0.32 -27.89 -11.88
CA PRO A 375 -1.48 -27.11 -12.26
C PRO A 375 -2.34 -27.87 -13.27
N HIS A 376 -3.67 -27.74 -13.13
CA HIS A 376 -4.62 -28.21 -14.15
C HIS A 376 -4.50 -27.43 -15.47
N SER A 377 -3.97 -26.20 -15.42
CA SER A 377 -3.65 -25.38 -16.59
C SER A 377 -2.41 -24.52 -16.35
N VAL A 378 -1.51 -24.42 -17.32
CA VAL A 378 -0.35 -23.51 -17.23
C VAL A 378 -0.85 -22.07 -17.19
N SER A 379 -0.64 -21.39 -16.06
CA SER A 379 -1.02 -19.99 -15.91
C SER A 379 0.10 -19.05 -16.35
N HIS A 380 -0.26 -17.85 -16.82
CA HIS A 380 0.69 -16.78 -17.12
C HIS A 380 1.61 -16.47 -15.92
N VAL A 381 1.08 -16.57 -14.70
CA VAL A 381 1.82 -16.34 -13.45
C VAL A 381 2.96 -17.35 -13.28
N GLN A 382 2.70 -18.63 -13.53
CA GLN A 382 3.73 -19.67 -13.45
C GLN A 382 4.83 -19.43 -14.49
N ALA A 383 4.46 -19.07 -15.71
CA ALA A 383 5.42 -18.70 -16.75
C ALA A 383 6.29 -17.51 -16.33
N THR A 384 5.69 -16.48 -15.73
CA THR A 384 6.41 -15.30 -15.21
C THR A 384 7.39 -15.67 -14.09
N VAL A 385 6.99 -16.53 -13.15
CA VAL A 385 7.86 -17.02 -12.07
C VAL A 385 9.05 -17.81 -12.62
N LEU A 386 8.81 -18.69 -13.59
CA LEU A 386 9.86 -19.47 -14.25
C LEU A 386 10.83 -18.56 -15.01
N LEU A 387 10.30 -17.62 -15.80
CA LEU A 387 11.08 -16.67 -16.56
C LEU A 387 11.96 -15.82 -15.64
N HIS A 388 11.39 -15.24 -14.59
CA HIS A 388 12.12 -14.46 -13.61
C HIS A 388 13.25 -15.27 -12.96
N ARG A 389 12.99 -16.51 -12.54
CA ARG A 389 14.02 -17.38 -11.96
C ARG A 389 15.11 -17.73 -12.97
N SER A 390 14.75 -17.99 -14.23
CA SER A 390 15.73 -18.28 -15.28
C SER A 390 16.66 -17.10 -15.54
N MET A 391 16.14 -15.87 -15.57
CA MET A 391 16.91 -14.64 -15.73
C MET A 391 17.85 -14.41 -14.54
N ARG A 392 17.36 -14.60 -13.31
CA ARG A 392 18.20 -14.52 -12.11
C ARG A 392 19.29 -15.59 -12.04
N PHE A 393 19.01 -16.79 -12.55
CA PHE A 393 20.04 -17.82 -12.67
C PHE A 393 21.10 -17.42 -13.71
N SER A 394 20.66 -16.91 -14.87
CA SER A 394 21.55 -16.44 -15.93
C SER A 394 22.49 -15.32 -15.46
N THR A 395 21.97 -14.30 -14.78
CA THR A 395 22.76 -13.16 -14.26
C THR A 395 23.77 -13.57 -13.19
N LYS A 396 23.43 -14.54 -12.32
CA LYS A 396 24.39 -15.13 -11.37
C LYS A 396 25.48 -15.91 -12.10
N TRP A 397 25.11 -16.67 -13.12
CA TRP A 397 26.06 -17.47 -13.91
C TRP A 397 27.04 -16.61 -14.72
N THR A 398 26.59 -15.51 -15.31
CA THR A 398 27.46 -14.57 -16.02
C THR A 398 28.40 -13.83 -15.05
N SER A 399 27.90 -13.44 -13.88
CA SER A 399 28.73 -12.80 -12.83
C SER A 399 29.82 -13.74 -12.31
N GLY A 400 29.53 -15.05 -12.16
CA GLY A 400 30.51 -16.06 -11.75
C GLY A 400 31.59 -16.39 -12.78
N ARG A 401 31.38 -16.08 -14.08
CA ARG A 401 32.42 -16.23 -15.11
C ARG A 401 33.46 -15.12 -15.09
N HIS A 402 33.13 -13.95 -14.53
CA HIS A 402 34.08 -12.85 -14.38
C HIS A 402 34.96 -12.96 -13.13
N SER A 403 34.66 -13.88 -12.20
CA SER A 403 35.46 -14.12 -10.99
C SER A 403 36.48 -15.27 -11.12
N HIS A 404 36.43 -16.08 -12.17
CA HIS A 404 37.49 -17.06 -12.50
C HIS A 404 37.56 -17.32 -14.01
N PRO A 405 38.66 -16.96 -14.71
CA PRO A 405 38.90 -17.50 -16.04
C PRO A 405 39.38 -18.95 -15.88
N LEU A 406 38.60 -19.87 -16.43
CA LEU A 406 38.98 -21.26 -16.74
C LEU A 406 39.32 -22.17 -15.55
N GLN A 407 38.32 -22.91 -15.07
CA GLN A 407 38.57 -24.32 -14.76
C GLN A 407 37.31 -25.19 -14.96
N LYS A 408 37.38 -25.96 -16.06
CA LYS A 408 36.74 -27.26 -16.32
C LYS A 408 35.22 -27.34 -16.22
N CYS A 409 34.58 -27.17 -17.39
CA CYS A 409 33.52 -28.10 -17.78
C CYS A 409 34.13 -29.49 -17.89
N ASP A 410 33.85 -30.36 -16.93
CA ASP A 410 33.77 -31.79 -17.15
C ASP A 410 32.73 -32.36 -16.19
N THR A 411 31.85 -33.19 -16.74
CA THR A 411 30.88 -34.08 -16.07
C THR A 411 29.56 -33.46 -15.57
N ILE A 412 28.56 -33.45 -16.45
CA ILE A 412 27.18 -33.78 -16.08
C ILE A 412 26.70 -34.85 -17.07
N LEU A 413 26.58 -36.08 -16.57
CA LEU A 413 25.61 -37.07 -17.01
C LEU A 413 24.59 -37.20 -15.88
#